data_AF-A0AAN7V7V2-F1
#
_entry.id   AF-A0AAN7V7V2-F1
#
_cell.length_a   1.000
_cell.length_b   1.000
_cell.length_c   1.000
_cell.angle_alpha   90.00
_cell.angle_beta   90.00
_cell.angle_gamma   90.00
#
_symmetry.space_group_name_H-M   'P 1'
#
loop_
_entity.id
_entity.type
_entity.pdbx_description
1 polymer ?
#
loop_
_entity_poly.entity_id
_entity_poly.type
_entity_poly.pdbx_seq_one_letter_code
_entity_poly.pdbx_strand_id
1 'polypeptide(L)'
;MNHNVLCLVFFCCVIQIFSFEVPDKFIDTATAECLKKFNFDKTILSKYVDEKFRIINLDEVGYKLAKCAIEKGYYYNADGEFNREAIIDETIKAFELYVQREVEDKRAVSTALVDNCITRNGKDQVEEMQNFNNCLVREAQKYN
;
A
#
# COMPACT_ATOMS: atom_id res chain seq x y z
N MET A 1 2.15 -45.48 14.73
CA MET A 1 2.27 -44.04 14.45
C MET A 1 0.89 -43.42 14.56
N ASN A 2 0.70 -42.50 15.52
CA ASN A 2 -0.61 -41.93 15.85
C ASN A 2 -1.16 -41.13 14.68
N HIS A 3 -2.35 -41.51 14.18
CA HIS A 3 -3.09 -40.81 13.13
C HIS A 3 -3.32 -39.32 13.45
N ASN A 4 -3.27 -38.96 14.74
CA ASN A 4 -3.44 -37.59 15.23
C ASN A 4 -2.27 -36.65 14.85
N VAL A 5 -1.06 -37.17 14.62
CA VAL A 5 0.10 -36.33 14.28
C VAL A 5 0.06 -35.92 12.80
N LEU A 6 -0.46 -36.78 11.92
CA LEU A 6 -0.55 -36.49 10.49
C LEU A 6 -1.55 -35.36 10.20
N CYS A 7 -2.69 -35.32 10.91
CA CYS A 7 -3.70 -34.28 10.74
C CYS A 7 -3.21 -32.88 11.16
N LEU A 8 -2.39 -32.78 12.21
CA LEU A 8 -1.83 -31.52 12.67
C LEU A 8 -0.84 -30.92 11.66
N VAL A 9 -0.01 -31.76 11.02
CA VAL A 9 0.95 -31.30 10.00
C VAL A 9 0.21 -30.77 8.77
N PHE A 10 -0.85 -31.45 8.30
CA PHE A 10 -1.66 -30.96 7.18
C PHE A 10 -2.38 -29.64 7.50
N PHE A 11 -2.90 -29.46 8.72
CA PHE A 11 -3.54 -28.19 9.11
C PHE A 11 -2.55 -27.02 9.14
N CYS A 12 -1.33 -27.23 9.64
CA CYS A 12 -0.31 -26.18 9.65
C CYS A 12 0.16 -25.81 8.24
N CYS A 13 0.30 -26.78 7.33
CA CYS A 13 0.68 -26.53 5.94
C CYS A 13 -0.37 -25.72 5.17
N VAL A 14 -1.66 -25.91 5.46
CA VAL A 14 -2.74 -25.16 4.78
C VAL A 14 -2.81 -23.70 5.28
N ILE A 15 -2.54 -23.44 6.56
CA ILE A 15 -2.59 -22.09 7.14
C ILE A 15 -1.43 -21.20 6.64
N GLN A 16 -0.25 -21.77 6.38
CA GLN A 16 0.89 -21.01 5.85
C GLN A 16 0.70 -20.53 4.40
N ILE A 17 -0.22 -21.13 3.63
CA ILE A 17 -0.43 -20.78 2.21
C ILE A 17 -1.21 -19.45 2.06
N PHE A 18 -1.90 -18.98 3.10
CA PHE A 18 -2.77 -17.81 3.00
C PHE A 18 -2.23 -16.54 3.66
N SER A 19 -1.02 -16.55 4.22
CA SER A 19 -0.43 -15.36 4.84
C SER A 19 0.40 -14.57 3.84
N PHE A 20 -0.25 -13.69 3.08
CA PHE A 20 0.46 -12.64 2.35
C PHE A 20 1.08 -11.67 3.37
N GLU A 21 2.37 -11.37 3.23
CA GLU A 21 3.06 -10.37 4.04
C GLU A 21 3.57 -9.26 3.13
N VAL A 22 3.44 -8.00 3.57
CA VAL A 22 3.97 -6.84 2.86
C VAL A 22 5.49 -6.78 3.07
N PRO A 23 6.31 -6.88 2.01
CA PRO A 23 7.76 -6.75 2.11
C PRO A 23 8.20 -5.40 2.69
N ASP A 24 9.23 -5.40 3.55
CA ASP A 24 9.73 -4.18 4.22
C ASP A 24 10.14 -3.07 3.26
N LYS A 25 10.68 -3.46 2.09
CA LYS A 25 11.07 -2.50 1.04
C LYS A 25 9.90 -1.69 0.46
N PHE A 26 8.67 -2.11 0.72
CA PHE A 26 7.45 -1.45 0.25
C PHE A 26 6.71 -0.70 1.35
N ILE A 27 7.25 -0.69 2.57
CA ILE A 27 6.74 0.11 3.67
C ILE A 27 7.46 1.46 3.61
N ASP A 28 6.76 2.51 3.24
CA ASP A 28 7.32 3.86 3.21
C ASP A 28 7.65 4.36 4.64
N THR A 29 8.48 5.40 4.72
CA THR A 29 8.95 5.96 5.99
C THR A 29 7.79 6.44 6.87
N ALA A 30 6.76 7.06 6.31
CA ALA A 30 5.62 7.58 7.06
C ALA A 30 4.80 6.43 7.67
N THR A 31 4.54 5.38 6.89
CA THR A 31 3.88 4.15 7.35
C THR A 31 4.70 3.47 8.44
N ALA A 32 6.01 3.32 8.27
CA ALA A 32 6.90 2.73 9.28
C ALA A 32 6.89 3.50 10.61
N GLU A 33 6.92 4.84 10.55
CA GLU A 33 6.81 5.69 11.73
C GLU A 33 5.45 5.56 12.44
N CYS A 34 4.36 5.41 11.69
CA CYS A 34 3.02 5.26 12.25
C CYS A 34 2.80 3.87 12.87
N LEU A 35 3.33 2.81 12.26
CA LEU A 35 3.36 1.47 12.87
C LEU A 35 4.07 1.53 14.22
N LYS A 36 5.25 2.17 14.28
CA LYS A 36 5.99 2.37 15.53
C LYS A 36 5.22 3.22 16.54
N LYS A 37 4.62 4.35 16.11
CA LYS A 37 3.84 5.26 16.97
C LYS A 37 2.68 4.55 17.65
N PHE A 38 2.01 3.64 16.96
CA PHE A 38 0.86 2.92 17.50
C PHE A 38 1.20 1.53 18.06
N ASN A 39 2.49 1.16 18.05
CA ASN A 39 2.96 -0.16 18.47
C ASN A 39 2.24 -1.29 17.70
N PHE A 40 2.04 -1.09 16.40
CA PHE A 40 1.46 -2.08 15.50
C PHE A 40 2.56 -2.87 14.81
N ASP A 41 2.37 -4.18 14.72
CA ASP A 41 3.23 -5.03 13.93
C ASP A 41 2.95 -4.82 12.43
N LYS A 42 4.00 -4.83 11.59
CA LYS A 42 3.87 -4.64 10.13
C LYS A 42 2.95 -5.65 9.46
N THR A 43 2.78 -6.84 10.03
CA THR A 43 1.85 -7.87 9.55
C THR A 43 0.40 -7.37 9.54
N ILE A 44 0.07 -6.30 10.26
CA ILE A 44 -1.26 -5.70 10.18
C ILE A 44 -1.57 -5.16 8.78
N LEU A 45 -0.55 -4.75 8.01
CA LEU A 45 -0.72 -4.17 6.68
C LEU A 45 -1.38 -5.16 5.71
N SER A 46 -1.09 -6.46 5.83
CA SER A 46 -1.67 -7.49 4.95
C SER A 46 -3.17 -7.70 5.15
N LYS A 47 -3.77 -7.14 6.20
CA LYS A 47 -5.22 -7.10 6.37
C LYS A 47 -5.89 -6.05 5.48
N TYR A 48 -5.14 -5.02 5.10
CA TYR A 48 -5.68 -3.83 4.46
C TYR A 48 -5.30 -3.71 3.00
N VAL A 49 -4.34 -4.51 2.54
CA VAL A 49 -3.97 -4.60 1.13
C VAL A 49 -4.17 -6.02 0.60
N ASP A 50 -4.53 -6.13 -0.68
CA ASP A 50 -4.54 -7.42 -1.36
C ASP A 50 -3.16 -7.78 -1.95
N GLU A 51 -3.08 -8.92 -2.62
CA GLU A 51 -1.86 -9.43 -3.28
C GLU A 51 -1.28 -8.48 -4.35
N LYS A 52 -2.09 -7.53 -4.83
CA LYS A 52 -1.73 -6.50 -5.82
C LYS A 52 -1.46 -5.15 -5.15
N PHE A 53 -1.43 -5.11 -3.82
CA PHE A 53 -1.25 -3.90 -3.01
C PHE A 53 -2.39 -2.87 -3.17
N ARG A 54 -3.59 -3.31 -3.58
CA ARG A 54 -4.80 -2.45 -3.54
C ARG A 54 -5.31 -2.37 -2.11
N ILE A 55 -5.62 -1.17 -1.65
CA ILE A 55 -6.23 -0.93 -0.35
C ILE A 55 -7.70 -1.35 -0.41
N ILE A 56 -8.06 -2.32 0.42
CA ILE A 56 -9.39 -2.94 0.45
C ILE A 56 -10.26 -2.35 1.55
N ASN A 57 -10.38 -3.00 2.71
CA ASN A 57 -11.27 -2.59 3.79
C ASN A 57 -10.46 -2.11 4.99
N LEU A 58 -10.46 -0.80 5.21
CA LEU A 58 -9.89 -0.18 6.42
C LEU A 58 -10.94 -0.22 7.53
N ASP A 59 -10.66 -0.99 8.59
CA ASP A 59 -11.37 -0.86 9.86
C ASP A 59 -10.88 0.39 10.63
N GLU A 60 -11.32 0.59 11.87
CA GLU A 60 -10.89 1.74 12.69
C GLU A 60 -9.36 1.80 12.86
N VAL A 61 -8.69 0.66 12.95
CA VAL A 61 -7.25 0.57 13.12
C VAL A 61 -6.53 0.90 11.82
N GLY A 62 -6.98 0.33 10.71
CA GLY A 62 -6.47 0.63 9.38
C GLY A 62 -6.64 2.11 9.02
N TYR A 63 -7.81 2.67 9.32
CA TYR A 63 -8.11 4.08 9.07
C TYR A 63 -7.20 5.00 9.91
N LYS A 64 -6.99 4.67 11.19
CA LYS A 64 -6.08 5.40 12.08
C LYS A 64 -4.63 5.36 11.58
N LEU A 65 -4.18 4.20 11.09
CA LEU A 65 -2.84 4.04 10.51
C LEU A 65 -2.69 4.88 9.24
N ALA A 66 -3.64 4.76 8.31
CA ALA A 66 -3.64 5.50 7.04
C ALA A 66 -3.64 7.02 7.27
N LYS A 67 -4.51 7.51 8.17
CA LYS A 67 -4.54 8.93 8.53
C LYS A 67 -3.19 9.43 9.06
N CYS A 68 -2.55 8.67 9.95
CA CYS A 68 -1.22 9.02 10.44
C CYS A 68 -0.18 9.07 9.33
N ALA A 69 -0.17 8.07 8.43
CA ALA A 69 0.78 8.02 7.32
C ALA A 69 0.57 9.20 6.37
N ILE A 70 -0.68 9.58 6.12
CA ILE A 70 -1.03 10.74 5.30
C ILE A 70 -0.51 12.05 5.90
N GLU A 71 -0.73 12.25 7.20
CA GLU A 71 -0.26 13.44 7.93
C GLU A 71 1.27 13.55 7.94
N LYS A 72 1.99 12.42 7.98
CA LYS A 72 3.45 12.36 8.00
C LYS A 72 4.11 12.38 6.62
N GLY A 73 3.42 11.89 5.59
CA GLY A 73 3.93 11.78 4.23
C GLY A 73 3.90 13.10 3.45
N TYR A 74 3.31 14.16 4.02
CA TYR A 74 3.18 15.47 3.37
C TYR A 74 2.54 15.39 1.96
N TYR A 75 1.63 14.42 1.77
CA TYR A 75 0.91 14.21 0.51
C TYR A 75 -0.10 15.30 0.20
N TYR A 76 -0.40 16.15 1.17
CA TYR A 76 -1.27 17.32 1.03
C TYR A 76 -0.49 18.56 1.44
N ASN A 77 -0.70 19.66 0.71
CA ASN A 77 -0.15 20.97 1.03
C ASN A 77 -1.02 21.68 2.10
N ALA A 78 -0.63 22.90 2.48
CA ALA A 78 -1.34 23.69 3.50
C ALA A 78 -2.77 24.07 3.09
N ASP A 79 -3.06 24.10 1.79
CA ASP A 79 -4.39 24.38 1.24
C ASP A 79 -5.29 23.12 1.19
N GLY A 80 -4.76 21.97 1.62
CA GLY A 80 -5.46 20.69 1.60
C GLY A 80 -5.53 20.02 0.23
N GLU A 81 -4.75 20.51 -0.74
CA GLU A 81 -4.60 19.95 -2.08
C GLU A 81 -3.43 18.96 -2.13
N PHE A 82 -3.46 18.03 -3.07
CA PHE A 82 -2.37 17.07 -3.22
C PHE A 82 -1.02 17.75 -3.50
N ASN A 83 -0.01 17.37 -2.73
CA ASN A 83 1.38 17.70 -3.01
C ASN A 83 1.91 16.78 -4.12
N ARG A 84 1.69 17.20 -5.36
CA ARG A 84 1.97 16.40 -6.55
C ARG A 84 3.41 15.90 -6.64
N GLU A 85 4.39 16.75 -6.33
CA GLU A 85 5.81 16.35 -6.39
C GLU A 85 6.14 15.28 -5.35
N ALA A 86 5.65 15.42 -4.11
CA ALA A 86 5.85 14.40 -3.07
C ALA A 86 5.23 13.05 -3.47
N ILE A 87 4.04 13.09 -4.08
CA ILE A 87 3.35 11.88 -4.57
C ILE A 87 4.14 11.21 -5.71
N ILE A 88 4.68 12.00 -6.65
CA ILE A 88 5.51 11.47 -7.75
C ILE A 88 6.76 10.80 -7.17
N ASP A 89 7.44 11.45 -6.24
CA ASP A 89 8.65 10.91 -5.62
C ASP A 89 8.38 9.60 -4.87
N GLU A 90 7.30 9.52 -4.11
CA GLU A 90 6.90 8.25 -3.46
C GLU A 90 6.47 7.19 -4.48
N THR A 91 5.81 7.58 -5.58
CA THR A 91 5.47 6.65 -6.67
C THR A 91 6.73 6.09 -7.35
N ILE A 92 7.78 6.89 -7.51
CA ILE A 92 9.09 6.43 -8.02
C ILE A 92 9.76 5.46 -7.05
N LYS A 93 9.71 5.72 -5.74
CA LYS A 93 10.27 4.80 -4.72
C LYS A 93 9.54 3.46 -4.71
N ALA A 94 8.21 3.50 -4.85
CA ALA A 94 7.37 2.31 -4.92
C ALA A 94 7.22 1.76 -6.35
N PHE A 95 8.01 2.23 -7.33
CA PHE A 95 7.80 1.90 -8.75
C PHE A 95 7.80 0.40 -9.01
N GLU A 96 8.73 -0.33 -8.39
CA GLU A 96 8.87 -1.80 -8.55
C GLU A 96 7.71 -2.59 -7.93
N LEU A 97 6.90 -1.96 -7.09
CA LEU A 97 5.67 -2.55 -6.57
C LEU A 97 4.56 -2.51 -7.61
N TYR A 98 4.54 -1.45 -8.44
CA TYR A 98 3.47 -1.20 -9.40
C TYR A 98 3.80 -1.70 -10.83
N VAL A 99 5.06 -1.54 -11.25
CA VAL A 99 5.55 -1.82 -12.61
C VAL A 99 6.68 -2.84 -12.55
N GLN A 100 6.47 -4.00 -13.18
CA GLN A 100 7.37 -5.16 -13.13
C GLN A 100 8.39 -5.20 -14.27
N ARG A 101 8.20 -4.38 -15.32
CA ARG A 101 9.18 -4.26 -16.42
C ARG A 101 10.23 -3.19 -16.13
N GLU A 102 11.40 -3.35 -16.74
CA GLU A 102 12.39 -2.28 -16.76
C GLU A 102 11.89 -1.09 -17.58
N VAL A 103 12.06 0.10 -17.03
CA VAL A 103 11.70 1.37 -17.65
C VAL A 103 12.88 2.32 -17.48
N GLU A 104 13.32 2.90 -18.59
CA GLU A 104 14.47 3.83 -18.63
C GLU A 104 14.16 5.13 -17.87
N ASP A 105 12.98 5.70 -18.09
CA ASP A 105 12.51 6.91 -17.39
C ASP A 105 11.36 6.61 -16.42
N LYS A 106 11.72 6.15 -15.21
CA LYS A 106 10.77 5.92 -14.11
C LYS A 106 9.99 7.19 -13.76
N ARG A 107 10.60 8.38 -13.88
CA ARG A 107 9.94 9.64 -13.52
C ARG A 107 8.83 9.98 -14.50
N ALA A 108 9.07 9.85 -15.81
CA ALA A 108 8.05 10.06 -16.82
C ALA A 108 6.85 9.12 -16.64
N VAL A 109 7.10 7.84 -16.37
CA VAL A 109 6.02 6.86 -16.14
C VAL A 109 5.28 7.15 -14.83
N SER A 110 5.98 7.39 -13.72
CA SER A 110 5.34 7.77 -12.45
C SER A 110 4.50 9.04 -12.60
N THR A 111 5.00 10.05 -13.32
CA THR A 111 4.26 11.29 -13.59
C THR A 111 2.95 10.99 -14.34
N ALA A 112 3.01 10.18 -15.39
CA ALA A 112 1.83 9.80 -16.16
C ALA A 112 0.82 9.00 -15.32
N LEU A 113 1.29 8.06 -14.49
CA LEU A 113 0.44 7.30 -13.57
C LEU A 113 -0.25 8.22 -12.56
N VAL A 114 0.49 9.15 -11.96
CA VAL A 114 -0.05 10.12 -11.00
C VAL A 114 -1.08 11.01 -11.68
N ASP A 115 -0.79 11.57 -12.85
CA ASP A 115 -1.73 12.45 -13.58
C ASP A 115 -3.04 11.74 -13.96
N ASN A 116 -2.96 10.44 -14.30
CA ASN A 116 -4.16 9.65 -14.61
C ASN A 116 -5.01 9.32 -13.37
N CYS A 117 -4.43 9.39 -12.17
CA CYS A 117 -5.04 8.90 -10.94
C CYS A 117 -5.34 9.95 -9.89
N ILE A 118 -4.68 11.11 -9.95
CA ILE A 118 -4.85 12.20 -9.00
C ILE A 118 -6.24 12.81 -9.17
N THR A 119 -7.17 12.35 -8.34
CA THR A 119 -8.57 12.80 -8.35
C THR A 119 -9.03 13.03 -6.92
N ARG A 120 -9.85 14.06 -6.71
CA ARG A 120 -10.44 14.42 -5.40
C ARG A 120 -11.70 13.60 -5.13
N ASN A 121 -11.58 12.29 -5.26
CA ASN A 121 -12.68 11.35 -5.09
C ASN A 121 -12.57 10.69 -3.72
N GLY A 122 -13.44 11.06 -2.77
CA GLY A 122 -13.51 10.49 -1.43
C GLY A 122 -14.20 11.44 -0.47
N LYS A 123 -14.72 10.92 0.65
CA LYS A 123 -15.34 11.76 1.71
C LYS A 123 -14.32 12.45 2.60
N ASP A 124 -13.07 11.97 2.58
CA ASP A 124 -11.95 12.44 3.39
C ASP A 124 -10.61 12.07 2.71
N GLN A 125 -9.51 12.59 3.24
CA GLN A 125 -8.16 12.36 2.71
C GLN A 125 -7.73 10.89 2.71
N VAL A 126 -8.28 10.06 3.61
CA VAL A 126 -7.98 8.62 3.65
C VAL A 126 -8.64 7.92 2.47
N GLU A 127 -9.91 8.21 2.22
CA GLU A 127 -10.63 7.66 1.07
C GLU A 127 -10.06 8.19 -0.27
N GLU A 128 -9.68 9.47 -0.34
CA GLU A 128 -8.98 10.04 -1.49
C GLU A 128 -7.68 9.28 -1.79
N MET A 129 -6.84 9.06 -0.77
CA MET A 129 -5.58 8.33 -0.93
C MET A 129 -5.78 6.85 -1.26
N GLN A 130 -6.82 6.22 -0.69
CA GLN A 130 -7.21 4.85 -1.03
C GLN A 130 -7.59 4.74 -2.51
N ASN A 131 -8.45 5.65 -2.99
CA ASN A 131 -8.88 5.67 -4.38
C ASN A 131 -7.71 5.96 -5.33
N PHE A 132 -6.82 6.87 -4.95
CA PHE A 132 -5.58 7.15 -5.66
C PHE A 132 -4.67 5.92 -5.78
N ASN A 133 -4.33 5.26 -4.66
CA ASN A 133 -3.49 4.05 -4.66
C ASN A 133 -4.10 2.95 -5.53
N ASN A 134 -5.41 2.72 -5.40
CA ASN A 134 -6.10 1.69 -6.17
C ASN A 134 -6.13 2.01 -7.67
N CYS A 135 -6.18 3.29 -8.03
CA CYS A 135 -6.00 3.73 -9.40
C CYS A 135 -4.57 3.48 -9.88
N LEU A 136 -3.55 3.85 -9.10
CA LEU A 136 -2.14 3.65 -9.47
C LEU A 136 -1.86 2.18 -9.78
N VAL A 137 -2.26 1.26 -8.89
CA VAL A 137 -2.08 -0.18 -9.10
C VAL A 137 -2.72 -0.64 -10.41
N ARG A 138 -3.94 -0.17 -10.70
CA ARG A 138 -4.68 -0.55 -11.92
C ARG A 138 -4.04 0.03 -13.19
N GLU A 139 -3.60 1.29 -13.15
CA GLU A 139 -2.96 1.92 -14.30
C GLU A 139 -1.57 1.32 -14.55
N ALA A 140 -0.81 1.02 -13.50
CA ALA A 140 0.50 0.41 -13.60
C ALA A 140 0.46 -1.02 -14.15
N GLN A 141 -0.62 -1.76 -13.92
CA GLN A 141 -0.84 -3.06 -14.56
C GLN A 141 -0.85 -3.01 -16.08
N LYS A 142 -1.11 -1.85 -16.70
CA LYS A 142 -1.03 -1.67 -18.16
C LYS A 142 0.41 -1.65 -18.68
N TYR A 143 1.38 -1.54 -17.79
CA TYR A 143 2.81 -1.54 -18.10
C TYR A 143 3.46 -2.92 -17.92
N ASN A 144 2.73 -3.89 -17.36
CA ASN A 144 3.16 -5.28 -17.19
C ASN A 144 2.73 -6.14 -18.38
#